data_AF-A0A966QIK7-F1
#
_entry.id   AF-A0A966QIK7-F1
#
_cell.length_a   1.000
_cell.length_b   1.000
_cell.length_c   1.000
_cell.angle_alpha   90.00
_cell.angle_beta   90.00
_cell.angle_gamma   90.00
#
_symmetry.space_group_name_H-M   'P 1'
#
loop_
_entity.id
_entity.type
_entity.pdbx_description
1 polymer ?
#
loop_
_entity_poly.entity_id
_entity_poly.type
_entity_poly.pdbx_seq_one_letter_code
_entity_poly.pdbx_strand_id
1 'polypeptide(L)'
;MSDKELLKRIEKLESRNKKVEGDKAWETSWLRRISIMFLTYMVVVVYLKFVIHIDPWINALVPVIGFAASTLTLTFLKRSWLDKLYKKQRP
;
A
#
# COMPACT_ATOMS: atom_id res chain seq x y z
N MET A 1 34.77 12.78 20.44
CA MET A 1 33.82 12.49 19.34
C MET A 1 34.07 13.56 18.29
N SER A 2 34.49 13.16 17.09
CA SER A 2 34.92 14.12 16.06
C SER A 2 33.70 14.62 15.26
N ASP A 3 33.72 15.86 14.77
CA ASP A 3 32.64 16.43 13.93
C ASP A 3 32.31 15.54 12.72
N LYS A 4 33.31 14.82 12.19
CA LYS A 4 33.12 13.84 11.11
C LYS A 4 32.27 12.63 11.52
N GLU A 5 32.32 12.20 12.78
CA GLU A 5 31.49 11.10 13.30
C GLU A 5 30.05 11.56 13.50
N LEU A 6 29.84 12.81 13.92
CA LEU A 6 28.52 13.41 14.07
C LEU A 6 27.82 13.53 12.72
N LEU A 7 28.51 14.03 11.69
CA LEU A 7 27.97 14.12 10.33
C LEU A 7 27.53 12.75 9.78
N LYS A 8 28.36 11.72 9.95
CA LYS A 8 27.99 10.34 9.54
C LYS A 8 26.77 9.81 10.29
N ARG A 9 26.61 10.15 11.57
CA ARG A 9 25.42 9.78 12.35
C ARG A 9 24.18 10.51 11.84
N ILE A 10 24.28 11.80 11.54
CA ILE A 10 23.18 12.62 11.01
C ILE A 10 22.70 12.06 9.67
N GLU A 11 23.61 11.78 8.73
CA GLU A 11 23.27 11.21 7.42
C GLU A 11 22.58 9.83 7.56
N LYS A 12 23.04 9.00 8.49
CA LYS A 12 22.41 7.70 8.79
C LYS A 12 21.02 7.85 9.41
N LEU A 13 20.78 8.91 10.19
CA LEU A 13 19.47 9.21 10.76
C LEU A 13 18.51 9.73 9.70
N GLU A 14 18.94 10.68 8.87
CA GLU A 14 18.13 11.24 7.78
C GLU A 14 17.72 10.18 6.76
N SER A 15 18.65 9.32 6.34
CA SER A 15 18.36 8.24 5.38
C SER A 15 17.35 7.23 5.91
N ARG A 16 17.34 6.96 7.21
CA ARG A 16 16.32 6.11 7.87
C ARG A 16 15.00 6.84 8.02
N ASN A 17 15.02 8.09 8.49
CA ASN A 17 13.81 8.90 8.67
C ASN A 17 13.06 9.07 7.35
N LYS A 18 13.78 9.30 6.24
CA LYS A 18 13.19 9.42 4.90
C LYS A 18 12.38 8.18 4.48
N LYS A 19 12.83 6.98 4.86
CA LYS A 19 12.09 5.72 4.61
C LYS A 19 10.83 5.65 5.48
N VAL A 20 10.99 5.93 6.77
CA VAL A 20 9.89 5.90 7.75
C VAL A 20 8.80 6.93 7.42
N GLU A 21 9.19 8.12 6.97
CA GLU A 21 8.25 9.16 6.54
C GLU A 21 7.51 8.77 5.27
N GLY A 22 8.18 8.14 4.30
CA GLY A 22 7.53 7.57 3.13
C GLY A 22 6.49 6.51 3.49
N ASP A 23 6.82 5.63 4.45
CA ASP A 23 5.88 4.63 4.96
C ASP A 23 4.69 5.28 5.67
N LYS A 24 4.91 6.23 6.59
CA LYS A 24 3.85 6.97 7.28
C LYS A 24 2.93 7.72 6.32
N ALA A 25 3.50 8.35 5.29
CA ALA A 25 2.76 9.10 4.29
C ALA A 25 1.91 8.15 3.42
N TRP A 26 2.41 6.94 3.12
CA TRP A 26 1.62 5.91 2.46
C TRP A 26 0.45 5.42 3.32
N GLU A 27 0.67 5.19 4.61
CA GLU A 27 -0.38 4.71 5.53
C GLU A 27 -1.50 5.73 5.73
N THR A 28 -1.16 7.01 5.73
CA THR A 28 -2.12 8.13 5.80
C THR A 28 -2.69 8.50 4.44
N SER A 29 -2.17 7.95 3.35
CA SER A 29 -2.64 8.26 1.99
C SER A 29 -4.08 7.82 1.77
N TRP A 30 -4.87 8.71 1.17
CA TRP A 30 -6.21 8.39 0.68
C TRP A 30 -6.19 7.35 -0.44
N LEU A 31 -5.09 7.28 -1.20
CA LEU A 31 -4.93 6.32 -2.29
C LEU A 31 -5.04 4.88 -1.78
N ARG A 32 -4.40 4.54 -0.66
CA ARG A 32 -4.52 3.21 -0.02
C ARG A 32 -5.96 2.91 0.36
N ARG A 33 -6.64 3.85 1.04
CA ARG A 33 -8.02 3.66 1.50
C ARG A 33 -9.00 3.48 0.34
N ILE A 34 -8.92 4.35 -0.66
CA ILE A 34 -9.77 4.30 -1.86
C ILE A 34 -9.54 3.00 -2.64
N SER A 35 -8.29 2.56 -2.77
CA SER A 35 -7.97 1.30 -3.47
C SER A 35 -8.61 0.09 -2.81
N ILE A 36 -8.58 -0.01 -1.47
CA ILE A 36 -9.24 -1.09 -0.74
C ILE A 36 -10.75 -1.03 -0.94
N MET A 37 -11.36 0.14 -0.74
CA MET A 37 -12.81 0.30 -0.89
C MET A 37 -13.28 -0.06 -2.30
N PHE A 38 -12.57 0.42 -3.32
CA PHE A 38 -12.89 0.14 -4.72
C PHE A 38 -12.75 -1.36 -5.04
N LEU A 39 -11.66 -2.00 -4.61
CA LEU A 39 -11.43 -3.42 -4.86
C LEU A 39 -12.49 -4.28 -4.16
N THR A 40 -12.78 -3.99 -2.89
CA THR A 40 -13.83 -4.70 -2.12
C THR A 40 -15.19 -4.55 -2.79
N TYR A 41 -15.56 -3.33 -3.20
CA TYR A 41 -16.82 -3.10 -3.91
C TYR A 41 -16.88 -3.87 -5.23
N MET A 42 -15.81 -3.82 -6.03
CA MET A 42 -15.74 -4.52 -7.31
C MET A 42 -15.87 -6.04 -7.13
N VAL A 43 -15.19 -6.62 -6.14
CA VAL A 43 -15.28 -8.04 -5.80
C VAL A 43 -16.72 -8.43 -5.41
N VAL A 44 -17.37 -7.63 -4.57
CA VAL A 44 -18.77 -7.88 -4.15
C VAL A 44 -19.74 -7.74 -5.32
N VAL A 45 -19.57 -6.75 -6.21
CA VAL A 45 -20.43 -6.58 -7.39
C VAL A 45 -20.28 -7.74 -8.37
N VAL A 46 -19.05 -8.17 -8.65
CA VAL A 46 -18.79 -9.35 -9.50
C VAL A 46 -19.43 -10.59 -8.86
N TYR A 47 -19.24 -10.76 -7.56
CA TYR A 47 -19.85 -11.86 -6.81
C TYR A 47 -21.38 -11.88 -6.92
N LEU A 48 -22.04 -10.76 -6.61
CA LEU A 48 -23.49 -10.65 -6.70
C LEU A 48 -24.00 -10.89 -8.14
N LYS A 49 -23.23 -10.50 -9.15
CA LYS A 49 -23.62 -10.69 -10.55
C LYS A 49 -23.53 -12.15 -11.02
N PHE A 50 -22.54 -12.91 -10.57
CA PHE A 50 -22.25 -14.25 -11.12
C PHE A 50 -22.58 -15.42 -10.18
N VAL A 51 -22.74 -15.18 -8.87
CA VAL A 51 -22.60 -16.22 -7.84
C VAL A 51 -23.79 -16.24 -6.85
N ILE A 52 -24.87 -15.50 -7.11
CA ILE A 52 -26.06 -15.47 -6.22
C ILE A 52 -26.76 -16.84 -6.09
N HIS A 53 -26.40 -17.87 -6.87
CA HIS A 53 -26.99 -19.22 -6.82
C HIS A 53 -25.97 -20.35 -6.56
N ILE A 54 -24.77 -20.05 -6.06
CA ILE A 54 -23.68 -21.03 -5.92
C ILE A 54 -23.42 -21.38 -4.44
N ASP A 55 -22.96 -22.61 -4.20
CA ASP A 55 -22.62 -23.22 -2.91
C ASP A 55 -21.90 -22.28 -1.91
N PRO A 56 -22.26 -22.30 -0.60
CA PRO A 56 -21.68 -21.44 0.43
C PRO A 56 -20.15 -21.49 0.53
N TRP A 57 -19.55 -22.63 0.18
CA TRP A 57 -18.10 -22.83 0.19
C TRP A 57 -17.37 -21.96 -0.84
N ILE A 58 -17.95 -21.75 -2.02
CA ILE A 58 -17.39 -20.85 -3.05
C ILE A 58 -17.59 -19.39 -2.63
N ASN A 59 -18.73 -19.08 -2.02
CA ASN A 59 -19.04 -17.74 -1.53
C ASN A 59 -18.06 -17.28 -0.44
N ALA A 60 -17.61 -18.19 0.43
CA ALA A 60 -16.63 -17.90 1.46
C ALA A 60 -15.23 -17.55 0.91
N LEU A 61 -14.87 -18.03 -0.30
CA LEU A 61 -13.57 -17.74 -0.91
C LEU A 61 -13.50 -16.33 -1.51
N VAL A 62 -14.63 -15.71 -1.83
CA VAL A 62 -14.71 -14.40 -2.47
C VAL A 62 -14.07 -13.28 -1.64
N PRO A 63 -14.43 -13.08 -0.35
CA PRO A 63 -13.75 -12.09 0.49
C PRO A 63 -12.27 -12.43 0.73
N VAL A 64 -11.90 -13.71 0.72
CA VAL A 64 -10.50 -14.16 0.88
C VAL A 64 -9.66 -13.76 -0.33
N ILE A 65 -10.16 -14.03 -1.54
CA ILE A 65 -9.51 -13.65 -2.79
C ILE A 65 -9.46 -12.13 -2.93
N GLY A 66 -10.55 -11.43 -2.60
CA GLY A 66 -10.58 -9.97 -2.60
C GLY A 66 -9.54 -9.36 -1.66
N PHE A 67 -9.43 -9.90 -0.44
CA PHE A 67 -8.41 -9.48 0.51
C PHE A 67 -7.00 -9.78 0.01
N ALA A 68 -6.73 -10.99 -0.50
CA ALA A 68 -5.42 -11.35 -1.05
C ALA A 68 -5.03 -10.49 -2.26
N ALA A 69 -5.97 -10.20 -3.17
CA ALA A 69 -5.74 -9.29 -4.28
C ALA A 69 -5.43 -7.87 -3.79
N SER A 70 -6.06 -7.43 -2.68
CA SER A 70 -5.76 -6.13 -2.09
C SER A 70 -4.34 -6.04 -1.54
N THR A 71 -3.82 -7.08 -0.87
CA THR A 71 -2.46 -7.06 -0.30
C THR A 71 -1.39 -6.96 -1.40
N LEU A 72 -1.61 -7.65 -2.52
CA LEU A 72 -0.74 -7.60 -3.70
C LEU A 72 -0.81 -6.23 -4.39
N THR A 73 -2.02 -5.75 -4.67
CA THR A 73 -2.25 -4.48 -5.37
C THR A 73 -1.71 -3.29 -4.57
N LEU A 74 -1.96 -3.27 -3.25
CA LEU A 74 -1.46 -2.21 -2.37
C LEU A 74 0.06 -2.18 -2.30
N THR A 75 0.72 -3.33 -2.34
CA THR A 75 2.19 -3.39 -2.35
C THR A 75 2.76 -2.78 -3.64
N PHE A 76 2.14 -3.07 -4.79
CA PHE A 76 2.53 -2.49 -6.08
C PHE A 76 2.25 -0.98 -6.16
N LEU A 77 1.07 -0.55 -5.70
CA LEU A 77 0.70 0.87 -5.64
C LEU A 77 1.60 1.66 -4.68
N LYS A 78 1.97 1.08 -3.54
CA LYS A 78 2.92 1.68 -2.59
C LYS A 78 4.25 1.98 -3.25
N ARG A 79 4.82 1.00 -3.97
CA ARG A 79 6.08 1.17 -4.71
C ARG A 79 5.97 2.30 -5.74
N SER A 80 4.94 2.24 -6.58
CA SER A 80 4.71 3.25 -7.63
C SER A 80 4.51 4.66 -7.07
N TRP A 81 3.85 4.78 -5.91
CA TRP A 81 3.59 6.05 -5.26
C TRP A 81 4.85 6.63 -4.58
N LEU A 82 5.62 5.79 -3.88
CA LEU A 82 6.92 6.17 -3.32
C LEU A 82 7.89 6.61 -4.42
N ASP A 83 7.95 5.89 -5.54
CA ASP A 83 8.79 6.26 -6.69
C ASP A 83 8.40 7.63 -7.24
N LYS A 84 7.10 7.93 -7.38
CA LYS A 84 6.63 9.26 -7.82
C LYS A 84 6.98 10.36 -6.81
N LEU A 85 6.87 10.09 -5.51
CA LEU A 85 7.21 11.05 -4.46
C LEU A 85 8.71 11.36 -4.44
N TYR A 86 9.56 10.34 -4.51
CA TYR A 86 11.01 10.55 -4.54
C TYR A 86 11.49 11.15 -5.86
N LYS A 87 10.80 10.89 -6.98
CA LYS A 87 11.10 11.51 -8.29
C LYS A 87 10.71 13.00 -8.32
N LYS A 88 9.66 13.40 -7.58
CA LYS A 88 9.25 14.81 -7.40
C LYS A 88 10.15 15.59 -6.43
N GLN A 89 10.95 14.89 -5.61
CA GLN A 89 11.90 15.48 -4.66
C GLN A 89 13.32 15.70 -5.24
N ARG A 90 13.58 15.40 -6.52
CA ARG A 90 14.77 15.89 -7.20
C ARG A 90 14.49 17.30 -7.75
N PRO A 91 15.26 18.33 -7.37
CA PRO A 91 15.22 19.62 -8.06
C PRO A 91 15.62 19.47 -9.53
#